data_AF-A0A444RBF8-F1
#
_entry.id   AF-A0A444RBF8-F1
#
_cell.length_a   1.000
_cell.length_b   1.000
_cell.length_c   1.000
_cell.angle_alpha   90.00
_cell.angle_beta   90.00
_cell.angle_gamma   90.00
#
_symmetry.space_group_name_H-M   'P 1'
#
loop_
_entity.id
_entity.type
_entity.pdbx_description
1 polymer ?
#
loop_
_entity_poly.entity_id
_entity_poly.type
_entity_poly.pdbx_seq_one_letter_code
_entity_poly.pdbx_strand_id
1 'polypeptide(L)'
;MAPIVTLTLGGIPKERLKLASGVFNLTRNLGGAIGIALCGSILNNRTNFHFSRMGEKMVSVPHTVNDFISRSALFFNRGGSDQTSEILASTKLLSQLMLREAQTMAFSDTFLLISGLLFIAFLLVPAMNKSS
;
A
#
# COMPACT_ATOMS: atom_id res chain seq x y z
N MET A 1 -12.09 15.25 26.76
CA MET A 1 -12.17 15.75 25.37
C MET A 1 -10.78 15.63 24.77
N ALA A 2 -10.61 15.04 23.57
CA ALA A 2 -9.28 14.84 23.01
C ALA A 2 -8.59 16.20 22.75
N PRO A 3 -7.27 16.34 22.98
CA PRO A 3 -6.56 17.64 22.88
C PRO A 3 -6.80 18.38 21.56
N ILE A 4 -6.86 17.64 20.45
CA ILE A 4 -7.12 18.20 19.11
C ILE A 4 -8.51 18.81 18.96
N VAL A 5 -9.51 18.27 19.66
CA VAL A 5 -10.89 18.77 19.63
C VAL A 5 -11.00 20.01 20.52
N THR A 6 -10.28 20.04 21.64
CA THR A 6 -10.18 21.23 22.50
C THR A 6 -9.47 22.39 21.81
N LEU A 7 -8.38 22.13 21.07
CA LEU A 7 -7.66 23.15 20.31
C LEU A 7 -8.49 23.74 19.15
N THR A 8 -9.33 22.93 18.51
CA THR A 8 -10.11 23.37 17.33
C THR A 8 -11.47 23.97 17.69
N LEU A 9 -12.11 23.53 18.77
CA LEU A 9 -13.46 23.97 19.15
C LEU A 9 -13.52 24.76 20.47
N GLY A 10 -12.42 24.82 21.24
CA GLY A 10 -12.40 25.41 22.58
C GLY A 10 -12.67 26.92 22.65
N GLY A 11 -12.41 27.65 21.56
CA GLY A 11 -12.66 29.10 21.45
C GLY A 11 -13.99 29.48 20.79
N ILE A 12 -14.82 28.51 20.38
CA ILE A 12 -16.04 28.79 19.59
C ILE A 12 -17.24 29.03 20.51
N PRO A 13 -18.03 30.11 20.32
CA PRO A 13 -19.23 30.39 21.11
C PRO A 13 -20.27 29.27 20.99
N LYS A 14 -21.02 29.04 22.08
CA LYS A 14 -21.93 27.88 22.22
C LYS A 14 -22.97 27.78 21.10
N GLU A 15 -23.44 28.90 20.53
CA GLU A 15 -24.39 28.88 19.42
C GLU A 15 -23.80 28.27 18.14
N ARG A 16 -22.48 28.40 17.92
CA ARG A 16 -21.78 27.90 16.71
C ARG A 16 -21.07 26.57 16.92
N LEU A 17 -20.97 26.11 18.16
CA LEU A 17 -20.28 24.87 18.52
C LEU A 17 -20.84 23.63 17.80
N LYS A 18 -22.18 23.57 17.63
CA LYS A 18 -22.86 22.45 16.95
C LYS A 18 -22.48 22.38 15.46
N LEU A 19 -22.43 23.53 14.78
CA LEU A 19 -22.02 23.63 13.38
C LEU A 19 -20.53 23.31 13.23
N ALA A 20 -19.68 23.89 14.08
CA ALA A 20 -18.24 23.67 14.04
C ALA A 20 -17.85 22.20 14.30
N SER A 21 -18.52 21.53 15.25
CA SER A 21 -18.36 20.09 15.50
C SER A 21 -18.82 19.24 14.30
N GLY A 22 -19.92 19.63 13.64
CA GLY A 22 -20.38 18.99 12.41
C GLY A 22 -19.32 19.05 11.30
N VAL A 23 -18.78 20.25 11.03
CA VAL A 23 -17.73 20.44 10.02
C VAL A 23 -16.46 19.68 10.40
N PHE A 24 -16.01 19.73 11.66
CA PHE A 24 -14.81 19.01 12.11
C PHE A 24 -14.93 17.50 11.88
N ASN A 25 -16.07 16.90 12.23
CA ASN A 25 -16.29 15.47 12.01
C ASN A 25 -16.35 15.10 10.52
N LEU A 26 -16.98 15.94 9.70
CA LEU A 26 -17.03 15.75 8.25
C LEU A 26 -15.62 15.81 7.65
N THR A 27 -14.84 16.85 7.97
CA THR A 27 -13.45 16.97 7.49
C THR A 27 -12.59 15.79 7.93
N ARG A 28 -12.76 15.31 9.17
CA ARG A 28 -12.02 14.15 9.67
C ARG A 28 -12.37 12.86 8.91
N ASN A 29 -13.65 12.57 8.76
CA ASN A 29 -14.11 11.34 8.08
C ASN A 29 -13.76 11.38 6.59
N LEU A 30 -13.93 12.54 5.94
CA LEU A 30 -13.55 12.75 4.55
C LEU A 30 -12.04 12.61 4.34
N GLY A 31 -11.24 13.26 5.19
CA GLY A 31 -9.78 13.16 5.15
C GLY A 31 -9.30 11.72 5.35
N GLY A 32 -9.93 10.97 6.27
CA GLY A 32 -9.65 9.55 6.45
C GLY A 32 -9.94 8.71 5.20
N ALA A 33 -11.11 8.90 4.58
CA ALA A 33 -11.47 8.19 3.35
C ALA A 33 -10.52 8.51 2.18
N ILE A 34 -10.19 9.78 1.99
CA ILE A 34 -9.23 10.22 0.96
C ILE A 34 -7.84 9.62 1.22
N GLY A 35 -7.38 9.66 2.48
CA GLY A 35 -6.09 9.08 2.87
C GLY A 35 -6.00 7.59 2.54
N ILE A 36 -7.03 6.81 2.88
CA ILE A 36 -7.09 5.37 2.56
C ILE A 36 -7.08 5.14 1.05
N ALA A 37 -7.86 5.91 0.28
CA ALA A 37 -7.90 5.80 -1.18
C ALA A 37 -6.54 6.10 -1.83
N LEU A 38 -5.85 7.14 -1.37
CA LEU A 38 -4.51 7.49 -1.84
C LEU A 38 -3.50 6.39 -1.49
N CYS A 39 -3.55 5.84 -0.26
CA CYS A 39 -2.68 4.73 0.13
C CYS A 39 -2.90 3.51 -0.77
N GLY A 40 -4.16 3.16 -1.07
CA GLY A 40 -4.49 2.07 -2.00
C GLY A 40 -3.97 2.32 -3.41
N SER A 41 -4.10 3.56 -3.90
CA SER A 41 -3.59 3.95 -5.23
C SER A 41 -2.06 3.86 -5.31
N ILE A 42 -1.34 4.37 -4.30
CA ILE A 42 0.12 4.30 -4.21
C ILE A 42 0.58 2.84 -4.14
N LEU A 43 -0.06 2.04 -3.28
CA LEU A 43 0.25 0.63 -3.11
C LEU A 43 0.09 -0.14 -4.44
N ASN A 44 -1.00 0.08 -5.16
CA ASN A 44 -1.23 -0.55 -6.46
C ASN A 44 -0.17 -0.12 -7.48
N ASN A 45 0.11 1.19 -7.58
CA ASN A 45 1.13 1.70 -8.51
C ASN A 45 2.53 1.13 -8.20
N ARG A 46 2.90 1.07 -6.92
CA ARG A 46 4.18 0.47 -6.49
C ARG A 46 4.23 -1.03 -6.71
N THR A 47 3.13 -1.74 -6.50
CA THR A 47 3.03 -3.18 -6.78
C THR A 47 3.28 -3.44 -8.27
N ASN A 48 2.62 -2.68 -9.16
CA ASN A 48 2.83 -2.81 -10.60
C ASN A 48 4.28 -2.49 -11.00
N PHE A 49 4.86 -1.41 -10.44
CA PHE A 49 6.26 -1.06 -10.68
C PHE A 49 7.23 -2.19 -10.30
N HIS A 50 7.09 -2.74 -9.11
CA HIS A 50 7.95 -3.84 -8.64
C HIS A 50 7.73 -5.12 -9.45
N PHE A 51 6.48 -5.43 -9.80
CA PHE A 51 6.13 -6.59 -10.62
C PHE A 51 6.76 -6.50 -12.02
N SER A 52 6.59 -5.37 -12.72
CA SER A 52 7.19 -5.15 -14.04
C SER A 52 8.71 -5.23 -14.00
N ARG A 53 9.34 -4.61 -12.99
CA ARG A 53 10.80 -4.62 -12.85
C ARG A 53 11.37 -6.00 -12.54
N MET A 54 10.64 -6.84 -11.79
CA MET A 54 11.03 -8.24 -11.62
C MET A 54 10.89 -9.03 -12.91
N GLY A 55 9.85 -8.77 -13.71
CA GLY A 55 9.67 -9.38 -15.03
C GLY A 55 10.81 -9.07 -16.00
N GLU A 56 11.25 -7.81 -16.07
CA GLU A 56 12.40 -7.40 -16.89
C GLU A 56 13.70 -8.11 -16.49
N LYS A 57 13.94 -8.27 -15.18
CA LYS A 57 15.11 -9.00 -14.65
C LYS A 57 15.05 -10.49 -15.02
N MET A 58 13.87 -11.08 -15.02
CA MET A 58 13.66 -12.49 -15.40
C MET A 58 13.90 -12.73 -16.89
N VAL A 59 13.49 -11.81 -17.77
CA VAL A 59 13.82 -11.85 -19.20
C VAL A 59 15.33 -11.78 -19.43
N SER A 60 16.05 -11.03 -18.58
CA SER A 60 17.51 -10.87 -18.65
C SER A 60 18.29 -12.10 -18.16
N VAL A 61 17.66 -12.99 -17.38
CA VAL A 61 18.29 -14.22 -16.84
C VAL A 61 17.40 -15.44 -17.11
N PRO A 62 17.26 -15.85 -18.38
CA PRO A 62 16.27 -16.85 -18.79
C PRO A 62 16.57 -18.25 -18.24
N HIS A 63 17.83 -18.58 -17.95
CA HIS A 63 18.22 -19.91 -17.47
C HIS A 63 17.58 -20.25 -16.10
N THR A 64 17.63 -19.31 -15.15
CA THR A 64 17.05 -19.51 -13.81
C THR A 64 15.52 -19.67 -13.84
N VAL A 65 14.86 -18.93 -14.73
CA VAL A 65 13.41 -18.99 -14.90
C VAL A 65 12.98 -20.31 -15.53
N ASN A 66 13.69 -20.76 -16.57
CA ASN A 66 13.44 -22.03 -17.22
C ASN A 66 13.67 -23.20 -16.25
N ASP A 67 14.75 -23.16 -15.46
CA ASP A 67 15.02 -24.19 -14.44
C ASP A 67 13.90 -24.27 -13.39
N PHE A 68 13.36 -23.12 -12.96
CA PHE A 68 12.23 -23.09 -12.04
C PHE A 68 10.98 -23.72 -12.67
N ILE A 69 10.64 -23.34 -13.91
CA ILE A 69 9.47 -23.86 -14.64
C ILE A 69 9.61 -25.37 -14.85
N SER A 70 10.77 -25.85 -15.31
CA SER A 70 11.00 -27.28 -15.54
C SER A 70 10.91 -28.09 -14.24
N ARG A 71 11.45 -27.57 -13.13
CA ARG A 71 11.34 -28.25 -11.82
C ARG A 71 9.90 -28.25 -11.29
N SER A 72 9.18 -27.15 -11.45
CA SER A 72 7.79 -27.04 -10.98
C SER A 72 6.81 -27.84 -11.84
N ALA A 73 7.04 -27.95 -13.15
CA ALA A 73 6.24 -28.78 -14.05
C ALA A 73 6.25 -30.26 -13.64
N LEU A 74 7.40 -30.78 -13.16
CA LEU A 74 7.51 -32.16 -12.65
C LEU A 74 6.61 -32.44 -11.43
N PHE A 75 6.27 -31.43 -10.63
CA PHE A 75 5.31 -31.59 -9.53
C PHE A 75 3.86 -31.69 -10.02
N PHE A 76 3.53 -31.02 -11.13
CA PHE A 76 2.22 -31.08 -11.77
C PHE A 76 2.01 -32.37 -12.59
N ASN A 77 3.10 -32.99 -13.03
CA ASN A 77 3.11 -34.23 -13.83
C ASN A 77 2.47 -35.46 -13.13
N ARG A 78 2.31 -35.44 -11.80
CA ARG A 78 1.72 -36.58 -11.06
C ARG A 78 0.23 -36.84 -11.37
N GLY A 79 -0.44 -35.96 -12.10
CA GLY A 79 -1.87 -36.07 -12.43
C GLY A 79 -2.20 -36.54 -13.86
N GLY A 80 -1.20 -36.81 -14.72
CA GLY A 80 -1.44 -37.19 -16.12
C GLY A 80 -1.92 -36.05 -17.03
N SER A 81 -1.57 -34.80 -16.69
CA SER A 81 -1.89 -33.60 -17.48
C SER A 81 -1.04 -33.46 -18.74
N ASP A 82 -1.57 -32.76 -19.75
CA ASP A 82 -0.84 -32.37 -20.96
C ASP A 82 0.35 -31.44 -20.64
N GLN A 83 1.50 -31.63 -21.31
CA GLN A 83 2.76 -30.93 -21.05
C GLN A 83 2.60 -29.40 -21.18
N THR A 84 1.73 -28.94 -22.08
CA THR A 84 1.41 -27.51 -22.25
C THR A 84 0.72 -26.93 -21.01
N SER A 85 -0.16 -27.72 -20.38
CA SER A 85 -0.90 -27.31 -19.18
C SER A 85 0.01 -27.21 -17.95
N GLU A 86 1.05 -28.05 -17.88
CA GLU A 86 2.03 -28.06 -16.78
C GLU A 86 2.94 -26.82 -16.80
N ILE A 87 3.40 -26.43 -17.99
CA ILE A 87 4.21 -25.22 -18.18
C ILE A 87 3.37 -23.98 -17.85
N LEU A 88 2.09 -23.96 -18.28
CA LEU A 88 1.16 -22.88 -17.95
C LEU A 88 0.87 -22.79 -16.43
N ALA A 89 0.73 -23.92 -15.75
CA ALA A 89 0.54 -23.96 -14.29
C ALA A 89 1.78 -23.44 -13.54
N SER A 90 2.96 -23.84 -13.99
CA SER A 90 4.25 -23.45 -13.41
C SER A 90 4.55 -21.96 -13.59
N THR A 91 4.28 -21.41 -14.77
CA THR A 91 4.41 -19.97 -15.05
C THR A 91 3.39 -19.15 -14.26
N LYS A 92 2.16 -19.64 -14.06
CA LYS A 92 1.17 -19.00 -13.20
C LYS A 92 1.60 -19.00 -11.72
N LEU A 93 2.22 -20.09 -11.25
CA LEU A 93 2.77 -20.15 -9.89
C LEU A 93 3.89 -19.11 -9.72
N LEU A 94 4.79 -19.01 -10.70
CA LEU A 94 5.86 -18.00 -10.69
C LEU A 94 5.30 -16.57 -10.66
N SER A 95 4.29 -16.27 -11.48
CA SER A 95 3.68 -14.94 -11.50
C SER A 95 2.96 -14.61 -10.18
N GLN A 96 2.34 -15.59 -9.52
CA GLN A 96 1.74 -15.40 -8.19
C GLN A 96 2.79 -15.12 -7.11
N LEU A 97 3.93 -15.83 -7.14
CA LEU A 97 5.05 -15.56 -6.22
C LEU A 97 5.61 -14.16 -6.43
N MET A 98 5.83 -13.77 -7.68
CA MET A 98 6.27 -12.41 -8.03
C MET A 98 5.28 -11.36 -7.54
N LEU A 99 3.98 -11.57 -7.75
CA LEU A 99 2.96 -10.63 -7.30
C LEU A 99 2.99 -10.47 -5.78
N ARG A 100 3.15 -11.57 -5.04
CA ARG A 100 3.26 -11.54 -3.58
C ARG A 100 4.47 -10.74 -3.13
N GLU A 101 5.63 -10.97 -3.73
CA GLU A 101 6.86 -10.25 -3.42
C GLU A 101 6.75 -8.76 -3.78
N ALA A 102 6.15 -8.44 -4.93
CA ALA A 102 5.88 -7.08 -5.38
C ALA A 102 4.99 -6.34 -4.37
N GLN A 103 3.95 -7.01 -3.87
CA GLN A 103 3.07 -6.45 -2.85
C GLN A 103 3.84 -6.17 -1.56
N THR A 104 4.66 -7.10 -1.08
CA THR A 104 5.46 -6.91 0.14
C THR A 104 6.39 -5.69 0.01
N MET A 105 7.10 -5.54 -1.11
CA MET A 105 7.95 -4.36 -1.36
C MET A 105 7.13 -3.08 -1.44
N ALA A 106 5.99 -3.11 -2.14
CA ALA A 106 5.10 -1.97 -2.26
C ALA A 106 4.50 -1.54 -0.91
N PHE A 107 4.18 -2.49 -0.03
CA PHE A 107 3.73 -2.21 1.33
C PHE A 107 4.83 -1.52 2.15
N SER A 108 6.07 -2.00 2.05
CA SER A 108 7.21 -1.37 2.73
C SER A 108 7.40 0.08 2.27
N ASP A 109 7.39 0.33 0.96
CA ASP A 109 7.50 1.67 0.38
C ASP A 109 6.36 2.59 0.86
N THR A 110 5.13 2.09 0.81
CA THR A 110 3.94 2.86 1.21
C THR A 110 3.96 3.16 2.71
N PHE A 111 4.40 2.21 3.53
CA PHE A 111 4.55 2.40 4.97
C PHE A 111 5.58 3.48 5.31
N LEU A 112 6.75 3.46 4.64
CA LEU A 112 7.78 4.49 4.82
C LEU A 112 7.28 5.88 4.42
N LEU A 113 6.52 5.99 3.34
CA LEU A 113 5.91 7.25 2.92
C LEU A 113 4.93 7.80 3.98
N ILE A 114 4.04 6.95 4.50
CA ILE A 114 3.09 7.34 5.55
C ILE A 114 3.84 7.71 6.85
N SER A 115 4.86 6.93 7.22
CA SER A 115 5.69 7.20 8.39
C SER A 115 6.38 8.56 8.29
N GLY A 116 6.96 8.90 7.12
CA GLY A 116 7.55 10.21 6.87
C GLY A 116 6.53 11.35 6.95
N LEU A 117 5.34 11.16 6.39
CA LEU A 117 4.26 12.16 6.48
C LEU A 117 3.82 12.40 7.93
N LEU A 118 3.66 11.34 8.71
CA LEU A 118 3.33 11.45 10.14
C LEU A 118 4.47 12.07 10.94
N PHE A 119 5.72 11.78 10.59
CA PHE A 119 6.89 12.38 11.23
C PHE A 119 6.98 13.89 10.97
N ILE A 120 6.70 14.34 9.74
CA ILE A 120 6.60 15.77 9.41
C ILE A 120 5.45 16.42 10.19
N ALA A 121 4.29 15.77 10.24
CA ALA A 121 3.15 16.27 11.02
C ALA A 121 3.50 16.39 12.51
N PHE A 122 4.25 15.43 13.06
CA PHE A 122 4.75 15.47 14.44
C PHE A 122 5.72 16.64 14.67
N LEU A 123 6.64 16.90 13.73
CA LEU A 123 7.56 18.04 13.81
C LEU A 123 6.86 19.41 13.74
N LEU A 124 5.65 19.48 13.19
CA LEU A 124 4.85 20.72 13.14
C LEU A 124 4.14 21.01 14.48
N VAL A 125 3.99 20.03 15.37
CA VAL A 125 3.29 20.20 16.65
C VAL A 125 3.91 21.30 17.53
N PRO A 126 5.25 21.39 17.71
CA PRO A 126 5.86 22.49 18.45
C PRO A 126 5.66 23.86 17.80
N ALA A 127 5.47 23.96 16.48
CA ALA A 127 5.22 25.24 15.82
C ALA A 127 3.81 25.79 16.14
N MET A 128 2.87 24.91 16.49
CA MET A 128 1.50 25.30 16.84
C MET A 128 1.37 25.96 18.21
N ASN A 129 2.41 25.92 19.06
CA ASN A 129 2.38 26.51 20.40
C ASN A 129 2.80 28.00 20.47
N LYS A 130 3.08 28.63 19.32
CA LYS A 130 3.39 30.07 19.22
C LYS A 130 2.26 30.86 18.57
N SER A 131 1.18 31.07 19.32
CA SER A 131 0.42 32.31 19.25
C SER A 131 0.07 32.67 20.68
N SER A 132 0.99 33.39 21.32
CA SER A 132 0.73 34.11 22.57
C SER A 132 -0.24 35.25 22.34
#